data_AF-A0A7C8A944-F1
#
_entry.id   AF-A0A7C8A944-F1
#
_cell.length_a   1.000
_cell.length_b   1.000
_cell.length_c   1.000
_cell.angle_alpha   90.00
_cell.angle_beta   90.00
_cell.angle_gamma   90.00
#
_symmetry.space_group_name_H-M   'P 1'
#
loop_
_entity.id
_entity.type
_entity.pdbx_description
1 polymer ?
#
loop_
_entity_poly.entity_id
_entity_poly.type
_entity_poly.pdbx_seq_one_letter_code
_entity_poly.pdbx_strand_id
1 'polypeptide(L)'
;MSKFYYITLGFITLGLGYLTWEIFKPFFHPLAWAIVISLVFYPLYSILRKYIKSNSIASSLTLIVIVIVILGPVTSVSFMLIQEITDLALYIQEGHYTIDDLMKHPKTKEFGQKIFTTLKISPKELEKKIIDGISTIGTTLITNITKSIGNILGLVINFVIMTFAIFFILKDGPSFINTIQEYMPFTEDEKNRLGMQIKDIVVSTVYGGLIVAIAQGIITGITIAALGF
;
A
#
# COMPACT_ATOMS: atom_id res chain seq x y z
N MET A 1 -52.48 -20.08 4.97
CA MET A 1 -51.63 -18.93 5.37
C MET A 1 -50.15 -19.27 5.63
N SER A 2 -49.72 -20.54 5.65
CA SER A 2 -48.33 -20.91 6.02
C SER A 2 -47.28 -20.65 4.92
N LYS A 3 -47.55 -20.99 3.66
CA LYS A 3 -46.54 -20.87 2.57
C LYS A 3 -46.10 -19.43 2.29
N PHE A 4 -47.03 -18.48 2.30
CA PHE A 4 -46.72 -17.05 2.10
C PHE A 4 -45.83 -16.51 3.22
N TYR A 5 -46.09 -16.89 4.48
CA TYR A 5 -45.25 -16.48 5.62
C TYR A 5 -43.81 -17.01 5.50
N TYR A 6 -43.62 -18.29 5.16
CA TYR A 6 -42.27 -18.85 4.98
C TYR A 6 -41.52 -18.22 3.80
N ILE A 7 -42.21 -17.89 2.71
CA ILE A 7 -41.59 -17.22 1.55
C ILE A 7 -41.16 -15.79 1.93
N THR A 8 -42.04 -15.02 2.59
CA THR A 8 -41.71 -13.67 3.04
C THR A 8 -40.59 -13.67 4.08
N LEU A 9 -40.62 -14.60 5.04
CA LEU A 9 -39.55 -14.77 6.02
C LEU A 9 -38.22 -15.12 5.34
N GLY A 10 -38.22 -16.06 4.40
CA GLY A 10 -37.02 -16.42 3.63
C GLY A 10 -36.46 -15.25 2.83
N PHE A 11 -37.32 -14.44 2.20
CA PHE A 11 -36.90 -13.25 1.47
C PHE A 11 -36.27 -12.20 2.40
N ILE A 12 -36.87 -11.97 3.58
CA ILE A 12 -36.32 -11.07 4.60
C ILE A 12 -34.98 -11.59 5.12
N THR A 13 -34.87 -12.88 5.44
CA THR A 13 -33.62 -13.48 5.92
C THR A 13 -32.52 -13.38 4.87
N LEU A 14 -32.82 -13.65 3.60
CA LEU A 14 -31.85 -13.48 2.50
C LEU A 14 -31.46 -12.02 2.30
N GLY A 15 -32.41 -11.09 2.37
CA GLY A 15 -32.15 -9.66 2.29
C GLY A 15 -31.27 -9.17 3.44
N LEU A 16 -31.57 -9.56 4.68
CA LEU A 16 -30.75 -9.25 5.85
C LEU A 16 -29.36 -9.90 5.77
N GLY A 17 -29.28 -11.14 5.28
CA GLY A 17 -28.01 -11.83 5.03
C GLY A 17 -27.14 -11.10 4.00
N TYR A 18 -27.75 -10.63 2.91
CA TYR A 18 -27.07 -9.83 1.89
C TYR A 18 -26.58 -8.48 2.44
N LEU A 19 -27.42 -7.75 3.19
CA LEU A 19 -27.03 -6.49 3.83
C LEU A 19 -25.86 -6.71 4.81
N THR A 20 -25.93 -7.78 5.61
CA THR A 20 -24.84 -8.16 6.52
C THR A 20 -23.56 -8.39 5.75
N TRP A 21 -23.61 -9.14 4.65
CA TRP A 21 -22.46 -9.39 3.79
C TRP A 21 -21.82 -8.10 3.25
N GLU A 22 -22.63 -7.16 2.72
CA GLU A 22 -22.11 -5.88 2.22
C GLU A 22 -21.49 -5.02 3.33
N ILE A 23 -22.00 -5.08 4.56
CA ILE A 23 -21.39 -4.39 5.72
C ILE A 23 -20.04 -5.02 6.07
N PHE A 24 -19.91 -6.35 6.05
CA PHE A 24 -18.66 -7.04 6.40
C PHE A 24 -17.61 -7.02 5.29
N LYS A 25 -18.02 -6.89 4.02
CA LYS A 25 -17.16 -6.85 2.84
C LYS A 25 -15.90 -5.97 2.98
N PRO A 26 -15.97 -4.69 3.40
CA PRO A 26 -14.80 -3.84 3.55
C PRO A 26 -13.82 -4.29 4.64
N PHE A 27 -14.24 -5.13 5.60
CA PHE A 27 -13.39 -5.60 6.69
C PHE A 27 -12.51 -6.79 6.28
N PHE A 28 -12.91 -7.58 5.28
CA PHE A 28 -12.10 -8.72 4.84
C PHE A 28 -10.74 -8.30 4.27
N HIS A 29 -10.69 -7.17 3.57
CA HIS A 29 -9.44 -6.67 2.99
C HIS A 29 -8.38 -6.33 4.04
N PRO A 30 -8.62 -5.46 5.04
CA PRO A 30 -7.65 -5.19 6.10
C PRO A 30 -7.37 -6.42 6.97
N LEU A 31 -8.33 -7.32 7.21
CA LEU A 31 -8.10 -8.57 7.93
C LEU A 31 -7.16 -9.51 7.17
N ALA A 32 -7.31 -9.65 5.85
CA ALA A 32 -6.43 -10.46 5.03
C ALA A 32 -4.99 -9.93 5.07
N TRP A 33 -4.80 -8.61 4.91
CA TRP A 33 -3.49 -7.99 5.07
C TRP A 33 -2.92 -8.14 6.47
N ALA A 34 -3.75 -8.06 7.50
CA ALA A 34 -3.33 -8.30 8.87
C ALA A 34 -2.77 -9.71 9.06
N ILE A 35 -3.41 -10.74 8.48
CA ILE A 35 -2.91 -12.13 8.51
C ILE A 35 -1.57 -12.24 7.80
N VAL A 36 -1.47 -11.71 6.57
CA VAL A 36 -0.23 -11.76 5.76
C VAL A 36 0.93 -11.10 6.51
N ILE A 37 0.74 -9.87 6.97
CA ILE A 37 1.79 -9.12 7.68
C ILE A 37 2.14 -9.81 9.00
N SER A 38 1.15 -10.29 9.76
CA SER A 38 1.42 -11.02 11.01
C SER A 38 2.25 -12.27 10.78
N LEU A 39 2.00 -13.03 9.71
CA LEU A 39 2.79 -14.22 9.37
C LEU A 39 4.24 -13.87 9.00
N VAL A 40 4.42 -12.81 8.21
CA VAL A 40 5.75 -12.34 7.76
C VAL A 40 6.57 -11.79 8.93
N PHE A 41 5.94 -11.08 9.86
CA PHE A 41 6.61 -10.51 11.04
C PHE A 41 6.56 -11.41 12.28
N TYR A 42 5.95 -12.61 12.18
CA TYR A 42 5.92 -13.58 13.27
C TYR A 42 7.31 -13.96 13.81
N PRO A 43 8.38 -14.10 12.99
CA PRO A 43 9.72 -14.37 13.50
C PRO A 43 10.20 -13.29 14.47
N LEU A 44 9.92 -12.01 14.18
CA LEU A 44 10.25 -10.90 15.07
C LEU A 44 9.48 -11.02 16.40
N TYR A 45 8.17 -11.26 16.33
CA TYR A 45 7.36 -11.49 17.53
C TYR A 45 7.90 -12.66 18.38
N SER A 46 8.27 -13.78 17.75
CA SER A 46 8.84 -14.94 18.42
C SER A 46 10.16 -14.65 19.12
N ILE A 47 11.04 -13.84 18.51
CA ILE A 47 12.29 -13.39 19.15
C ILE A 47 11.98 -12.52 20.37
N LEU A 48 11.07 -11.55 20.24
CA LEU A 48 10.66 -10.69 21.36
C LEU A 48 10.04 -11.50 22.51
N ARG A 49 9.27 -12.53 22.20
CA ARG A 49 8.68 -13.45 23.19
C ARG A 49 9.71 -14.22 24.01
N LYS A 50 10.93 -14.41 23.52
CA LYS A 50 12.02 -15.02 24.30
C LYS A 50 12.52 -14.12 25.42
N TYR A 51 12.40 -12.80 25.25
CA TYR A 51 12.87 -11.80 26.23
C TYR A 51 11.73 -11.19 27.05
N ILE A 52 10.51 -11.16 26.52
CA ILE A 52 9.34 -10.52 27.14
C ILE A 52 8.29 -11.57 27.52
N LYS A 53 8.02 -11.69 28.82
CA LYS A 53 7.04 -12.66 29.36
C LYS A 53 5.59 -12.38 28.93
N SER A 54 5.21 -11.11 28.79
CA SER A 54 3.83 -10.70 28.45
C SER A 54 3.57 -10.76 26.94
N ASN A 55 2.56 -11.52 26.53
CA ASN A 55 2.13 -11.62 25.13
C ASN A 55 1.73 -10.24 24.56
N SER A 56 1.04 -9.43 25.37
CA SER A 56 0.57 -8.10 24.97
C SER A 56 1.73 -7.17 24.66
N ILE A 57 2.74 -7.13 25.52
CA ILE A 57 3.90 -6.23 25.35
C ILE A 57 4.71 -6.64 24.11
N ALA A 58 4.98 -7.95 23.94
CA ALA A 58 5.69 -8.45 22.78
C ALA A 58 4.92 -8.13 21.47
N SER A 59 3.59 -8.27 21.48
CA SER A 59 2.74 -7.97 20.32
C SER A 59 2.74 -6.47 20.02
N SER A 60 2.53 -5.61 21.01
CA SER A 60 2.57 -4.15 20.84
C SER A 60 3.91 -3.66 20.30
N LEU A 61 5.02 -4.18 20.82
CA LEU A 61 6.34 -3.78 20.35
C LEU A 61 6.60 -4.23 18.90
N THR A 62 6.19 -5.45 18.55
CA THR A 62 6.24 -5.93 17.16
C THR A 62 5.38 -5.06 16.25
N LEU A 63 4.17 -4.69 16.69
CA LEU A 63 3.27 -3.82 15.94
C LEU A 63 3.87 -2.44 15.69
N ILE A 64 4.53 -1.84 16.68
CA ILE A 64 5.23 -0.57 16.52
C ILE A 64 6.30 -0.68 15.43
N VAL A 65 7.10 -1.76 15.45
CA VAL A 65 8.10 -2.00 14.40
C VAL A 65 7.44 -2.13 13.02
N ILE A 66 6.36 -2.90 12.91
CA ILE A 66 5.61 -3.05 11.65
C ILE A 66 5.13 -1.68 11.14
N VAL A 67 4.52 -0.88 12.00
CA VAL A 67 4.00 0.45 11.65
C VAL A 67 5.12 1.36 11.18
N ILE A 68 6.28 1.36 11.84
CA ILE A 68 7.45 2.16 11.44
C ILE A 68 7.99 1.69 10.09
N VAL A 69 8.12 0.38 9.88
CA VAL A 69 8.64 -0.19 8.62
C VAL A 69 7.72 0.12 7.43
N ILE A 70 6.41 0.15 7.65
CA ILE A 70 5.42 0.47 6.60
C ILE A 70 5.31 1.97 6.37
N LEU A 71 5.11 2.76 7.43
CA LEU A 71 4.88 4.19 7.30
C LEU A 71 6.16 4.96 6.99
N GLY A 72 7.32 4.53 7.52
CA GLY A 72 8.60 5.24 7.38
C GLY A 72 8.98 5.53 5.91
N PRO A 73 9.00 4.53 5.02
CA PRO A 73 9.30 4.76 3.61
C PRO A 73 8.25 5.64 2.93
N VAL A 74 6.97 5.42 3.22
CA VAL A 74 5.86 6.16 2.59
C VAL A 74 5.91 7.64 2.98
N THR A 75 6.13 7.95 4.25
CA THR A 75 6.21 9.34 4.73
C THR A 75 7.45 10.02 4.20
N SER A 76 8.61 9.34 4.17
CA SER A 76 9.85 9.89 3.62
C SER A 76 9.69 10.26 2.14
N VAL A 77 9.20 9.33 1.32
CA VAL A 77 9.02 9.56 -0.12
C VAL A 77 7.97 10.65 -0.36
N SER A 78 6.85 10.62 0.38
CA SER A 78 5.80 11.64 0.25
C SER A 78 6.31 13.03 0.61
N PHE A 79 7.11 13.15 1.66
CA PHE A 79 7.69 14.43 2.08
C PHE A 79 8.65 14.99 1.03
N MET A 80 9.55 14.15 0.50
CA MET A 80 10.46 14.54 -0.58
C MET A 80 9.69 15.01 -1.82
N LEU A 81 8.64 14.27 -2.22
CA LEU A 81 7.82 14.65 -3.37
C LEU A 81 7.07 15.97 -3.15
N ILE A 82 6.50 16.18 -1.96
CA ILE A 82 5.77 17.42 -1.64
C ILE A 82 6.72 18.62 -1.68
N GLN A 83 7.94 18.48 -1.14
CA GLN A 83 8.96 19.52 -1.21
C GLN A 83 9.31 19.84 -2.66
N GLU A 84 9.66 18.84 -3.46
CA GLU A 84 10.03 19.02 -4.88
C GLU A 84 8.91 19.70 -5.69
N ILE A 85 7.65 19.30 -5.47
CA ILE A 85 6.49 19.89 -6.13
C ILE A 85 6.28 21.35 -5.68
N THR A 86 6.46 21.63 -4.40
CA THR A 86 6.28 22.99 -3.85
C THR A 86 7.36 23.92 -4.37
N ASP A 87 8.62 23.46 -4.38
CA ASP A 87 9.75 24.20 -4.92
C ASP A 87 9.50 24.48 -6.41
N LEU A 88 9.20 23.45 -7.21
CA LEU A 88 8.88 23.62 -8.62
C LEU A 88 7.74 24.63 -8.85
N ALA A 89 6.70 24.61 -8.01
CA ALA A 89 5.57 25.54 -8.11
C ALA A 89 5.98 26.99 -7.79
N LEU A 90 6.81 27.21 -6.77
CA LEU A 90 7.37 28.53 -6.43
C LEU A 90 8.31 29.04 -7.53
N TYR A 91 9.21 28.18 -8.02
CA TYR A 91 10.14 28.49 -9.12
C TYR A 91 9.40 28.85 -10.44
N ILE A 92 8.21 28.30 -10.68
CA ILE A 92 7.35 28.67 -11.83
C ILE A 92 6.61 29.99 -11.57
N GLN A 93 6.08 30.21 -10.35
CA GLN A 93 5.36 31.43 -10.00
C GLN A 93 6.25 32.68 -10.00
N GLU A 94 7.52 32.54 -9.64
CA GLU A 94 8.49 33.64 -9.63
C GLU A 94 9.00 34.03 -11.03
N GLY A 95 8.55 33.34 -12.10
CA GLY A 95 8.80 33.76 -13.49
C GLY A 95 10.24 33.55 -13.98
N HIS A 96 11.02 32.72 -13.29
CA HIS A 96 12.44 32.48 -13.61
C HIS A 96 12.69 31.54 -14.80
N TYR A 97 11.64 30.98 -15.42
CA TYR A 97 11.79 30.17 -16.64
C TYR A 97 11.60 30.98 -17.92
N THR A 98 12.73 31.34 -18.54
CA THR A 98 12.90 31.25 -20.00
C THR A 98 13.60 29.92 -20.25
N ILE A 99 13.10 29.06 -21.15
CA ILE A 99 13.71 27.75 -21.52
C ILE A 99 15.20 27.78 -21.91
N ASP A 100 15.78 28.97 -22.06
CA ASP A 100 17.19 29.17 -22.41
C ASP A 100 18.18 28.59 -21.39
N ASP A 101 17.83 28.47 -20.11
CA ASP A 101 18.73 27.88 -19.09
C ASP A 101 18.69 26.33 -19.06
N LEU A 102 17.55 25.71 -19.38
CA LEU A 102 17.44 24.24 -19.52
C LEU A 102 18.23 23.72 -20.73
N MET A 103 18.48 24.58 -21.73
CA MET A 103 19.25 24.25 -22.94
C MET A 103 20.77 24.48 -22.80
N LYS A 104 21.24 25.06 -21.68
CA LYS A 104 22.69 25.24 -21.41
C LYS A 104 23.36 24.00 -20.84
N HIS A 105 22.59 23.01 -20.35
CA HIS A 105 23.16 21.73 -19.93
C HIS A 105 23.46 20.85 -21.16
N PRO A 106 24.71 20.39 -21.39
CA PRO A 106 25.08 19.67 -22.60
C PRO A 106 24.27 18.38 -22.85
N LYS A 107 23.76 17.75 -21.78
CA LYS A 107 23.05 16.46 -21.83
C LYS A 107 21.54 16.59 -22.11
N THR A 108 20.90 17.71 -21.76
CA THR A 108 19.48 17.97 -22.06
C THR A 108 19.26 18.35 -23.52
N LYS A 109 20.29 18.88 -24.19
CA LYS A 109 20.25 19.27 -25.61
C LYS A 109 20.01 18.09 -26.55
N GLU A 110 20.61 16.94 -26.28
CA GLU A 110 20.53 15.75 -27.14
C GLU A 110 19.19 14.99 -26.96
N PHE A 111 18.71 14.86 -25.71
CA PHE A 111 17.38 14.31 -25.43
C PHE A 111 16.26 15.23 -25.92
N GLY A 112 16.41 16.54 -25.71
CA GLY A 112 15.54 17.56 -26.26
C GLY A 112 15.45 17.47 -27.78
N GLN A 113 16.58 17.44 -28.49
CA GLN A 113 16.59 17.34 -29.96
C GLN A 113 15.89 16.09 -30.49
N LYS A 114 16.03 14.93 -29.84
CA LYS A 114 15.30 13.70 -30.24
C LYS A 114 13.78 13.83 -30.08
N ILE A 115 13.32 14.49 -29.01
CA ILE A 115 11.89 14.77 -28.79
C ILE A 115 11.38 15.84 -29.79
N PHE A 116 12.13 16.92 -30.00
CA PHE A 116 11.76 18.00 -30.93
C PHE A 116 11.67 17.53 -32.38
N THR A 117 12.59 16.65 -32.81
CA THR A 117 12.60 16.13 -34.18
C THR A 117 11.51 15.08 -34.42
N THR A 118 11.12 14.32 -33.40
CA THR A 118 10.09 13.28 -33.51
C THR A 118 8.66 13.86 -33.42
N LEU A 119 8.46 14.92 -32.62
CA LEU A 119 7.14 15.48 -32.38
C LEU A 119 6.77 16.68 -33.30
N LYS A 120 7.71 17.29 -34.02
CA LYS A 120 7.47 18.50 -34.85
C LYS A 120 6.76 19.65 -34.11
N ILE A 121 6.99 19.77 -32.79
CA ILE A 121 6.40 20.83 -31.97
C ILE A 121 7.41 21.98 -31.85
N SER A 122 6.95 23.22 -32.00
CA SER A 122 7.79 24.41 -31.88
C SER A 122 8.28 24.59 -30.42
N PRO A 123 9.51 25.06 -30.14
CA PRO A 123 10.06 25.15 -28.79
C PRO A 123 9.15 25.87 -27.78
N LYS A 124 8.48 26.94 -28.22
CA LYS A 124 7.52 27.70 -27.42
C LYS A 124 6.19 26.98 -27.16
N GLU A 125 5.76 26.09 -28.05
CA GLU A 125 4.56 25.28 -27.83
C GLU A 125 4.84 24.12 -26.86
N LEU A 126 6.06 23.56 -26.90
CA LEU A 126 6.49 22.55 -25.93
C LEU A 126 6.67 23.16 -24.54
N GLU A 127 7.28 24.35 -24.45
CA GLU A 127 7.36 25.15 -23.22
C GLU A 127 6.00 25.34 -22.58
N LYS A 128 5.06 25.85 -23.38
CA LYS A 128 3.70 26.11 -22.92
C LYS A 128 2.98 24.82 -22.52
N LYS A 129 3.13 23.72 -23.28
CA LYS A 129 2.53 22.42 -22.91
C LYS A 129 3.15 21.79 -21.66
N ILE A 130 4.45 21.98 -21.41
CA ILE A 130 5.12 21.50 -20.20
C ILE A 130 4.69 22.34 -19.00
N ILE A 131 4.65 23.66 -19.12
CA ILE A 131 4.20 24.57 -18.05
C ILE A 131 2.70 24.37 -17.75
N ASP A 132 1.86 24.29 -18.77
CA ASP A 132 0.43 23.98 -18.63
C ASP A 132 0.22 22.55 -18.08
N GLY A 133 1.07 21.60 -18.48
CA GLY A 133 1.04 20.22 -17.96
C GLY A 133 1.44 20.14 -16.49
N ILE A 134 2.51 20.80 -16.07
CA ILE A 134 2.99 20.83 -14.68
C ILE A 134 1.99 21.57 -13.78
N SER A 135 1.49 22.72 -14.22
CA SER A 135 0.47 23.48 -13.47
C SER A 135 -0.86 22.72 -13.37
N THR A 136 -1.27 22.02 -14.44
CA THR A 136 -2.45 21.14 -14.41
C THR A 136 -2.23 19.94 -13.52
N ILE A 137 -1.06 19.29 -13.56
CA ILE A 137 -0.73 18.15 -12.68
C ILE A 137 -0.69 18.61 -11.22
N GLY A 138 -0.03 19.72 -10.90
CA GLY A 138 0.05 20.27 -9.55
C GLY A 138 -1.32 20.66 -8.99
N THR A 139 -2.13 21.40 -9.77
CA THR A 139 -3.47 21.80 -9.34
C THR A 139 -4.46 20.64 -9.30
N THR A 140 -4.36 19.66 -10.21
CA THR A 140 -5.19 18.44 -10.23
C THR A 140 -4.82 17.49 -9.10
N LEU A 141 -3.54 17.36 -8.75
CA LEU A 141 -3.10 16.61 -7.56
C LEU A 141 -3.69 17.22 -6.28
N ILE A 142 -3.55 18.53 -6.10
CA ILE A 142 -4.08 19.23 -4.92
C ILE A 142 -5.61 19.14 -4.85
N THR A 143 -6.33 19.36 -5.96
CA THR A 143 -7.80 19.27 -5.98
C THR A 143 -8.33 17.84 -5.87
N ASN A 144 -7.60 16.84 -6.37
CA ASN A 144 -7.96 15.43 -6.19
C ASN A 144 -7.71 14.94 -4.76
N ILE A 145 -6.72 15.50 -4.04
CA ILE A 145 -6.52 15.23 -2.62
C ILE A 145 -7.74 15.70 -1.81
N THR A 146 -8.23 16.92 -2.08
CA THR A 146 -9.41 17.46 -1.38
C THR A 146 -10.70 16.71 -1.73
N LYS A 147 -10.87 16.23 -2.98
CA LYS A 147 -11.98 15.35 -3.38
C LYS A 147 -11.83 13.91 -2.86
N SER A 148 -10.62 13.49 -2.49
CA SER A 148 -10.30 12.15 -1.96
C SER A 148 -10.37 12.04 -0.44
N ILE A 149 -10.86 13.05 0.29
CA ILE A 149 -10.98 12.98 1.76
C ILE A 149 -11.76 11.71 2.20
N GLY A 150 -12.83 11.33 1.48
CA GLY A 150 -13.55 10.09 1.74
C GLY A 150 -12.69 8.83 1.56
N ASN A 151 -11.81 8.80 0.56
CA ASN A 151 -10.86 7.70 0.33
C ASN A 151 -9.76 7.67 1.40
N ILE A 152 -9.30 8.84 1.87
CA ILE A 152 -8.31 8.94 2.94
C ILE A 152 -8.90 8.43 4.26
N LEU A 153 -10.13 8.82 4.60
CA LEU A 153 -10.81 8.29 5.79
C LEU A 153 -10.98 6.76 5.71
N GLY A 154 -11.38 6.23 4.55
CA GLY A 154 -11.43 4.79 4.32
C GLY A 154 -10.09 4.09 4.51
N LEU A 155 -8.99 4.69 4.01
CA LEU A 155 -7.63 4.20 4.21
C LEU A 155 -7.25 4.18 5.70
N VAL A 156 -7.53 5.27 6.44
CA VAL A 156 -7.26 5.35 7.88
C VAL A 156 -8.05 4.29 8.64
N ILE A 157 -9.35 4.13 8.36
CA ILE A 157 -10.18 3.11 8.99
C ILE A 157 -9.63 1.71 8.71
N ASN A 158 -9.31 1.41 7.45
CA ASN A 158 -8.71 0.12 7.08
C ASN A 158 -7.38 -0.12 7.79
N PHE A 159 -6.53 0.92 7.87
CA PHE A 159 -5.25 0.85 8.56
C PHE A 159 -5.42 0.59 10.06
N VAL A 160 -6.37 1.25 10.72
CA VAL A 160 -6.70 1.03 12.13
C VAL A 160 -7.18 -0.40 12.34
N ILE A 161 -8.17 -0.87 11.56
CA ILE A 161 -8.69 -2.25 11.64
C ILE A 161 -7.56 -3.26 11.46
N MET A 162 -6.73 -3.08 10.42
CA MET A 162 -5.59 -3.94 10.14
C MET A 162 -4.60 -3.96 11.32
N THR A 163 -4.24 -2.80 11.86
CA THR A 163 -3.31 -2.66 12.99
C THR A 163 -3.83 -3.37 14.24
N PHE A 164 -5.12 -3.18 14.56
CA PHE A 164 -5.79 -3.88 15.66
C PHE A 164 -5.80 -5.40 15.43
N ALA A 165 -6.13 -5.84 14.21
CA ALA A 165 -6.14 -7.25 13.87
C ALA A 165 -4.74 -7.87 13.97
N ILE A 166 -3.69 -7.21 13.49
CA ILE A 166 -2.29 -7.66 13.63
C ILE A 166 -1.95 -7.87 15.11
N PHE A 167 -2.29 -6.90 15.97
CA PHE A 167 -2.03 -7.02 17.40
C PHE A 167 -2.65 -8.28 18.01
N PHE A 168 -3.93 -8.56 17.73
CA PHE A 168 -4.61 -9.74 18.26
C PHE A 168 -4.14 -11.03 17.61
N ILE A 169 -3.86 -11.05 16.30
CA ILE A 169 -3.32 -12.22 15.60
C ILE A 169 -1.94 -12.58 16.15
N LEU A 170 -1.06 -11.60 16.39
CA LEU A 170 0.25 -11.86 17.00
C LEU A 170 0.10 -12.34 18.45
N LYS A 171 -0.81 -11.75 19.24
CA LYS A 171 -0.99 -12.06 20.66
C LYS A 171 -1.65 -13.43 20.91
N ASP A 172 -2.75 -13.69 20.20
CA ASP A 172 -3.67 -14.81 20.43
C ASP A 172 -3.69 -15.83 19.29
N GLY A 173 -2.92 -15.60 18.21
CA GLY A 173 -2.89 -16.44 17.01
C GLY A 173 -2.70 -17.93 17.27
N PRO A 174 -1.74 -18.37 18.11
CA PRO A 174 -1.57 -19.80 18.40
C PRO A 174 -2.84 -20.43 19.00
N SER A 175 -3.54 -19.73 19.89
CA SER A 175 -4.79 -20.21 20.47
C SER A 175 -5.89 -20.28 19.42
N PHE A 176 -5.99 -19.25 18.56
CA PHE A 176 -6.99 -19.19 17.50
C PHE A 176 -6.83 -20.30 16.46
N ILE A 177 -5.59 -20.59 16.06
CA ILE A 177 -5.28 -21.67 15.12
C ILE A 177 -5.61 -23.03 15.74
N ASN A 178 -5.26 -23.27 17.01
CA ASN A 178 -5.61 -24.51 17.70
C ASN A 178 -7.13 -24.73 17.73
N THR A 179 -7.92 -23.69 18.05
CA THR A 179 -9.38 -23.78 18.02
C THR A 179 -9.92 -24.11 16.63
N ILE A 180 -9.39 -23.49 15.56
CA ILE A 180 -9.80 -23.85 14.19
C ILE A 180 -9.45 -25.30 13.89
N GLN A 181 -8.26 -25.74 14.30
CA GLN A 181 -7.77 -27.10 14.11
C GLN A 181 -8.62 -28.14 14.84
N GLU A 182 -9.18 -27.84 16.01
CA GLU A 182 -10.07 -28.74 16.75
C GLU A 182 -11.38 -29.05 16.00
N TYR A 183 -11.92 -28.11 15.23
CA TYR A 183 -13.16 -28.32 14.45
C TYR A 183 -12.92 -28.99 13.10
N MET A 184 -11.67 -29.14 12.67
CA MET A 184 -11.35 -29.78 11.38
C MET A 184 -11.36 -31.31 11.50
N PRO A 185 -12.06 -32.04 10.61
CA PRO A 185 -12.11 -33.50 10.60
C PRO A 185 -10.86 -34.11 9.95
N PHE A 186 -9.66 -33.69 10.36
CA PHE A 186 -8.36 -34.16 9.86
C PHE A 186 -7.50 -34.72 11.00
N THR A 187 -6.41 -35.42 10.66
CA THR A 187 -5.41 -35.84 11.64
C THR A 187 -4.51 -34.66 12.06
N GLU A 188 -3.92 -34.72 13.26
CA GLU A 188 -3.05 -33.63 13.76
C GLU A 188 -1.84 -33.34 12.84
N ASP A 189 -1.28 -34.37 12.22
CA ASP A 189 -0.18 -34.22 11.26
C ASP A 189 -0.63 -33.48 9.99
N GLU A 190 -1.83 -33.77 9.47
CA GLU A 190 -2.41 -33.07 8.33
C GLU A 190 -2.72 -31.60 8.65
N LYS A 191 -3.26 -31.33 9.84
CA LYS A 191 -3.55 -29.97 10.31
C LYS A 191 -2.28 -29.11 10.41
N ASN A 192 -1.23 -29.67 11.00
CA ASN A 192 0.06 -28.99 11.13
C ASN A 192 0.73 -28.79 9.76
N ARG A 193 0.68 -29.81 8.89
CA ARG A 193 1.21 -29.71 7.52
C ARG A 193 0.50 -28.62 6.72
N LEU A 194 -0.83 -28.55 6.80
CA LEU A 194 -1.61 -27.52 6.12
C LEU A 194 -1.26 -26.11 6.62
N GLY A 195 -1.15 -25.94 7.94
CA GLY A 195 -0.76 -24.66 8.55
C GLY A 195 0.63 -24.20 8.09
N MET A 196 1.61 -25.10 8.07
CA MET A 196 2.96 -24.82 7.56
C MET A 196 2.94 -24.46 6.08
N GLN A 197 2.24 -25.23 5.24
CA GLN A 197 2.15 -24.94 3.81
C GLN A 197 1.54 -23.57 3.53
N ILE A 198 0.45 -23.20 4.21
CA ILE A 198 -0.18 -21.88 4.05
C ILE A 198 0.81 -20.78 4.44
N LYS A 199 1.45 -20.92 5.60
CA LYS A 199 2.46 -19.96 6.07
C LYS A 199 3.60 -19.82 5.05
N ASP A 200 4.15 -20.94 4.57
CA ASP A 200 5.29 -20.94 3.66
C ASP A 200 4.94 -20.31 2.32
N ILE A 201 3.75 -20.58 1.77
CA ILE A 201 3.27 -19.93 0.53
C ILE A 201 3.16 -18.42 0.73
N VAL A 202 2.52 -17.97 1.81
CA VAL A 202 2.34 -16.53 2.08
C VAL A 202 3.68 -15.84 2.26
N VAL A 203 4.54 -16.37 3.13
CA VAL A 203 5.85 -15.78 3.43
C VAL A 203 6.76 -15.77 2.19
N SER A 204 6.80 -16.87 1.43
CA SER A 204 7.59 -16.94 0.20
C SER A 204 7.09 -15.97 -0.86
N THR A 205 5.77 -15.78 -0.99
CA THR A 205 5.19 -14.83 -1.94
C THR A 205 5.57 -13.39 -1.57
N VAL A 206 5.48 -13.02 -0.29
CA VAL A 206 5.83 -11.67 0.16
C VAL A 206 7.32 -11.39 0.04
N TYR A 207 8.19 -12.31 0.49
CA TYR A 207 9.63 -12.12 0.37
C TYR A 207 10.10 -12.15 -1.10
N GLY A 208 9.53 -13.03 -1.93
CA GLY A 208 9.79 -13.03 -3.37
C GLY A 208 9.41 -11.68 -3.99
N GLY A 209 8.22 -11.16 -3.67
CA GLY A 209 7.78 -9.84 -4.12
C GLY A 209 8.70 -8.71 -3.66
N LEU A 210 9.16 -8.74 -2.40
CA LEU A 210 10.06 -7.73 -1.86
C LEU A 210 11.43 -7.75 -2.56
N ILE A 211 11.99 -8.94 -2.80
CA ILE A 211 13.26 -9.09 -3.53
C ILE A 211 13.11 -8.54 -4.96
N VAL A 212 12.01 -8.87 -5.65
CA VAL A 212 11.73 -8.35 -6.99
C VAL A 212 11.60 -6.83 -6.97
N ALA A 213 10.88 -6.26 -5.99
CA ALA A 213 10.73 -4.81 -5.86
C ALA A 213 12.06 -4.11 -5.63
N ILE A 214 12.94 -4.67 -4.79
CA ILE A 214 14.29 -4.13 -4.56
C ILE A 214 15.11 -4.21 -5.85
N ALA A 215 15.10 -5.35 -6.55
CA ALA A 215 15.82 -5.51 -7.81
C ALA A 215 15.32 -4.51 -8.87
N GLN A 216 14.00 -4.34 -9.00
CA GLN A 216 13.39 -3.36 -9.89
C GLN A 216 13.78 -1.93 -9.49
N GLY A 217 13.78 -1.61 -8.20
CA GLY A 217 14.21 -0.30 -7.70
C GLY A 217 15.66 0.01 -8.04
N ILE A 218 16.57 -0.94 -7.85
CA ILE A 218 17.99 -0.80 -8.19
C ILE A 218 18.18 -0.63 -9.70
N ILE A 219 17.57 -1.49 -10.52
CA ILE A 219 17.66 -1.41 -11.99
C ILE A 219 17.12 -0.07 -12.49
N THR A 220 15.97 0.37 -11.95
CA THR A 220 15.36 1.65 -12.30
C THR A 220 16.28 2.81 -11.90
N GLY A 221 16.84 2.78 -10.69
CA GLY A 221 17.77 3.81 -10.21
C GLY A 221 19.04 3.90 -11.06
N ILE A 222 19.65 2.76 -11.41
CA ILE A 222 20.82 2.72 -12.30
C ILE A 222 20.46 3.27 -13.69
N THR A 223 19.28 2.91 -14.22
CA THR A 223 18.83 3.37 -15.53
C THR A 223 18.63 4.89 -15.55
N ILE A 224 18.01 5.47 -14.52
CA ILE A 224 17.83 6.92 -14.38
C ILE A 224 19.19 7.62 -14.29
N ALA A 225 20.10 7.12 -13.43
CA ALA A 225 21.44 7.68 -13.27
C ALA A 225 22.27 7.60 -14.57
N ALA A 226 22.14 6.50 -15.33
CA ALA A 226 22.83 6.32 -16.61
C ALA A 226 22.30 7.25 -17.71
N LEU A 227 20.98 7.53 -17.71
CA LEU A 227 20.35 8.50 -18.60
C LEU A 227 20.70 9.95 -18.22
N GLY A 228 21.27 10.18 -17.04
CA GLY A 228 21.74 11.48 -16.58
C GLY A 228 20.63 12.43 -16.15
N PHE A 229 19.50 11.88 -15.69
CA PHE A 229 18.50 12.60 -14.90
C PHE A 229 18.98 12.75 -13.45
#